data_AF-A0A8R1IJH0-F1
#
_entry.id   AF-A0A8R1IJH0-F1
#
_cell.length_a   1.000
_cell.length_b   1.000
_cell.length_c   1.000
_cell.angle_alpha   90.00
_cell.angle_beta   90.00
_cell.angle_gamma   90.00
#
_symmetry.space_group_name_H-M   'P 1'
#
loop_
_entity.id
_entity.type
_entity.pdbx_description
1 polymer ?
#
loop_
_entity_poly.entity_id
_entity_poly.type
_entity_poly.pdbx_seq_one_letter_code
_entity_poly.pdbx_strand_id
1 'polypeptide(L)'
;MKMNRLYGFHEELVRKRDSTMWRKYQKVFNQLSLCARIGQNILCMHGGISQNCTSWESFHALKKPHTPKTCDDGLSVDLMWADPTQDKCSAFAMNTVSF
;
A
#
# COMPACT_ATOMS: atom_id res chain seq x y z
N MET A 1 6.03 -0.07 -8.83
CA MET A 1 7.47 -0.25 -9.21
C MET A 1 8.14 0.98 -9.83
N LYS A 2 7.41 1.98 -10.33
CA LYS A 2 7.99 3.20 -10.92
C LYS A 2 8.82 4.01 -9.90
N MET A 3 8.34 4.12 -8.66
CA MET A 3 8.98 4.92 -7.60
C MET A 3 10.40 4.46 -7.23
N ASN A 4 10.62 3.16 -7.03
CA ASN A 4 11.96 2.63 -6.71
C ASN A 4 13.01 2.94 -7.79
N ARG A 5 12.59 3.20 -9.03
CA ARG A 5 13.50 3.59 -10.11
C ARG A 5 13.66 5.11 -10.18
N LEU A 6 12.57 5.85 -9.99
CA LEU A 6 12.52 7.31 -10.04
C LEU A 6 13.32 7.95 -8.89
N TYR A 7 13.24 7.39 -7.68
CA TYR A 7 13.90 7.92 -6.48
C TYR A 7 15.31 7.34 -6.25
N GLY A 8 15.94 6.76 -7.27
CA GLY A 8 17.34 6.37 -7.20
C GLY A 8 17.66 5.06 -6.48
N PHE A 9 16.69 4.34 -5.88
CA PHE A 9 16.96 3.03 -5.26
C PHE A 9 17.54 2.03 -6.28
N HIS A 10 17.09 2.07 -7.53
CA HIS A 10 17.71 1.29 -8.63
C HIS A 10 19.19 1.64 -8.83
N GLU A 11 19.51 2.92 -8.93
CA GLU A 11 20.88 3.39 -9.18
C GLU A 11 21.80 3.06 -8.02
N GLU A 12 21.32 3.23 -6.78
CA GLU A 12 22.06 2.85 -5.59
C GLU A 12 22.32 1.35 -5.54
N LEU A 13 21.34 0.52 -5.92
CA LEU A 13 21.48 -0.93 -5.94
C LEU A 13 22.50 -1.38 -6.98
N VAL A 14 22.47 -0.80 -8.18
CA VAL A 14 23.46 -1.07 -9.24
C VAL A 14 24.85 -0.63 -8.81
N ARG A 15 24.96 0.54 -8.15
CA ARG A 15 26.25 1.08 -7.68
C ARG A 15 26.87 0.25 -6.55
N LYS A 16 26.06 -0.21 -5.60
CA LYS A 16 26.55 -0.89 -4.39
C LYS A 16 26.59 -2.42 -4.51
N ARG A 17 25.82 -3.00 -5.41
CA ARG A 17 25.62 -4.45 -5.52
C ARG A 17 25.70 -4.86 -7.00
N ASP A 18 24.60 -5.39 -7.54
CA ASP A 18 24.52 -5.91 -8.89
C ASP A 18 23.12 -5.62 -9.46
N SER A 19 23.07 -5.28 -10.74
CA SER A 19 21.86 -5.14 -11.55
C SER A 19 20.90 -6.33 -11.43
N THR A 20 21.42 -7.55 -11.20
CA THR A 20 20.58 -8.75 -11.02
C THR A 20 19.77 -8.73 -9.72
N MET A 21 20.24 -8.03 -8.67
CA MET A 21 19.56 -7.93 -7.39
C MET A 21 18.26 -7.14 -7.49
N TRP A 22 18.15 -6.21 -8.44
CA TRP A 22 16.95 -5.39 -8.64
C TRP A 22 15.71 -6.25 -8.76
N ARG A 23 15.76 -7.27 -9.62
CA ARG A 23 14.64 -8.18 -9.84
C ARG A 23 14.29 -8.98 -8.58
N LYS A 24 15.27 -9.31 -7.73
CA LYS A 24 15.03 -10.01 -6.45
C LYS A 24 14.32 -9.10 -5.45
N TYR A 25 14.77 -7.85 -5.29
CA TYR A 25 14.09 -6.88 -4.42
C TYR A 25 12.67 -6.59 -4.88
N GLN A 26 12.45 -6.45 -6.19
CA GLN A 26 11.09 -6.26 -6.71
C GLN A 26 10.18 -7.47 -6.45
N LYS A 27 10.71 -8.69 -6.49
CA LYS A 27 9.95 -9.89 -6.07
C LYS A 27 9.59 -9.83 -4.59
N VAL A 28 10.51 -9.42 -3.73
CA VAL A 28 10.25 -9.30 -2.28
C VAL A 28 9.19 -8.23 -1.99
N PHE A 29 9.30 -7.04 -2.60
CA PHE A 29 8.32 -5.97 -2.40
C PHE A 29 6.91 -6.39 -2.84
N ASN A 30 6.80 -7.17 -3.93
CA ASN A 30 5.51 -7.73 -4.36
C ASN A 30 4.89 -8.75 -3.37
N GLN A 31 5.70 -9.33 -2.48
CA GLN A 31 5.24 -10.29 -1.48
C GLN A 31 4.86 -9.65 -0.15
N LEU A 32 5.23 -8.40 0.10
CA LEU A 32 4.83 -7.68 1.31
C LEU A 32 3.31 -7.56 1.41
N SER A 33 2.78 -7.63 2.64
CA SER A 33 1.37 -7.42 2.94
C SER A 33 1.01 -5.94 2.79
N LEU A 34 -0.18 -5.66 2.28
CA LEU A 34 -0.66 -4.28 2.05
C LEU A 34 -1.28 -3.66 3.31
N CYS A 35 -1.86 -4.49 4.17
CA CYS A 35 -2.43 -4.10 5.45
C CYS A 35 -2.38 -5.27 6.45
N ALA A 36 -2.56 -4.97 7.73
CA ALA A 36 -2.62 -5.97 8.80
C ALA A 36 -3.72 -5.62 9.80
N ARG A 37 -4.45 -6.65 10.28
CA ARG A 37 -5.42 -6.50 11.37
C ARG A 37 -4.81 -7.01 12.67
N ILE A 38 -4.63 -6.12 13.64
CA ILE A 38 -4.06 -6.43 14.96
C ILE A 38 -5.21 -6.55 15.97
N GLY A 39 -5.25 -7.69 16.66
CA GLY A 39 -6.21 -7.92 17.75
C GLY A 39 -7.68 -7.73 17.37
N GLN A 40 -8.02 -7.92 16.09
CA GLN A 40 -9.36 -7.69 15.50
C GLN A 40 -9.88 -6.24 15.54
N ASN A 41 -9.22 -5.33 16.24
CA ASN A 41 -9.72 -3.99 16.51
C ASN A 41 -8.93 -2.89 15.79
N ILE A 42 -7.69 -3.18 15.36
CA ILE A 42 -6.80 -2.19 14.77
C ILE A 42 -6.45 -2.63 13.36
N LEU A 43 -6.69 -1.75 12.39
CA LEU A 43 -6.27 -1.93 11.01
C LEU A 43 -5.06 -1.03 10.72
N CYS A 44 -3.96 -1.65 10.32
CA CYS A 44 -2.71 -0.96 9.98
C CYS A 44 -2.46 -1.03 8.47
N MET A 45 -2.07 0.10 7.90
CA MET A 45 -1.70 0.29 6.49
C MET A 45 -0.68 1.43 6.38
N HIS A 46 -0.11 1.64 5.18
CA HIS A 46 0.96 2.63 5.01
C HIS A 46 0.43 4.05 4.83
N GLY A 47 -0.59 4.21 3.98
CA GLY A 47 -1.31 5.47 3.80
C GLY A 47 -2.59 5.47 4.62
N GLY A 48 -3.73 5.35 3.95
CA GLY A 48 -5.04 5.50 4.56
C GLY A 48 -6.11 4.62 3.91
N ILE A 49 -7.32 4.71 4.44
CA ILE A 49 -8.43 3.90 3.97
C ILE A 49 -8.99 4.44 2.65
N SER A 50 -9.24 3.55 1.70
CA SER A 50 -9.92 3.90 0.45
C SER A 50 -11.41 4.14 0.67
N GLN A 51 -11.99 5.06 -0.09
CA GLN A 51 -13.45 5.22 -0.19
C GLN A 51 -14.16 3.98 -0.76
N ASN A 52 -13.43 3.16 -1.53
CA ASN A 52 -13.95 1.91 -2.10
C ASN A 52 -13.97 0.76 -1.08
N CYS A 53 -13.46 0.97 0.14
CA CYS A 53 -13.45 -0.03 1.19
C CYS A 53 -14.71 0.06 2.05
N THR A 54 -15.75 -0.69 1.69
CA THR A 54 -17.05 -0.67 2.40
C THR A 54 -17.22 -1.80 3.42
N SER A 55 -16.45 -2.89 3.30
CA SER A 55 -16.55 -4.04 4.18
C SER A 55 -15.25 -4.84 4.27
N TRP A 56 -15.14 -5.73 5.26
CA TRP A 56 -13.97 -6.60 5.42
C TRP A 56 -13.75 -7.54 4.22
N GLU A 57 -14.82 -7.91 3.50
CA GLU A 57 -14.70 -8.72 2.28
C GLU A 57 -13.87 -8.02 1.19
N SER A 58 -13.83 -6.68 1.19
CA SER A 58 -13.03 -5.89 0.24
C SER A 58 -11.53 -6.16 0.39
N PHE A 59 -11.05 -6.43 1.62
CA PHE A 59 -9.66 -6.83 1.86
C PHE A 59 -9.38 -8.27 1.42
N HIS A 60 -10.36 -9.17 1.56
CA HIS A 60 -10.24 -10.54 1.06
C HIS A 60 -10.21 -10.61 -0.46
N ALA A 61 -10.94 -9.71 -1.14
CA ALA A 61 -10.96 -9.59 -2.59
C ALA A 61 -9.78 -8.78 -3.16
N LEU A 62 -8.96 -8.17 -2.30
CA LEU A 62 -7.84 -7.32 -2.68
C LEU A 62 -6.80 -8.11 -3.48
N LYS A 63 -6.64 -7.76 -4.76
CA LYS A 63 -5.56 -8.28 -5.59
C LYS A 63 -4.36 -7.35 -5.50
N LYS A 64 -3.19 -7.92 -5.23
CA LYS A 64 -1.94 -7.16 -5.25
C LYS A 64 -1.70 -6.59 -6.66
N PRO A 65 -1.31 -5.31 -6.77
CA PRO A 65 -1.08 -4.70 -8.06
C PRO A 65 0.23 -5.23 -8.65
N HIS A 66 0.11 -6.14 -9.63
CA HIS A 66 1.27 -6.74 -10.31
C HIS A 66 1.56 -6.11 -11.67
N THR A 67 0.62 -5.30 -12.19
CA THR A 67 0.76 -4.64 -13.48
C THR A 67 0.85 -3.12 -13.33
N PRO A 68 1.45 -2.40 -14.29
CA PRO A 68 1.52 -0.94 -14.25
C PRO A 68 0.15 -0.27 -14.15
N LYS A 69 -0.87 -0.79 -14.85
CA LYS A 69 -2.24 -0.26 -14.81
C LYS A 69 -2.88 -0.40 -13.43
N THR A 70 -2.67 -1.53 -12.75
CA THR A 70 -3.16 -1.73 -11.38
C THR A 70 -2.37 -0.94 -10.33
N CYS A 71 -1.24 -0.33 -10.70
CA CYS A 71 -0.43 0.48 -9.77
C CYS A 71 -0.80 1.96 -9.78
N ASP A 72 -1.64 2.41 -10.72
CA ASP A 72 -1.98 3.82 -10.86
C ASP A 72 -3.33 4.15 -10.18
N ASP A 73 -4.20 3.15 -9.95
CA ASP A 73 -5.51 3.34 -9.30
C ASP A 73 -6.00 2.06 -8.58
N GLY A 74 -6.89 2.23 -7.59
CA GLY A 74 -7.57 1.16 -6.87
C GLY A 74 -7.22 1.02 -5.38
N LEU A 75 -7.97 0.15 -4.69
CA LEU A 75 -7.89 -0.06 -3.24
C LEU A 75 -6.45 -0.28 -2.72
N SER A 76 -5.61 -1.00 -3.45
CA SER A 76 -4.21 -1.23 -3.06
C SER A 76 -3.33 0.01 -3.10
N VAL A 77 -3.63 0.96 -3.98
CA VAL A 77 -2.89 2.23 -4.11
C VAL A 77 -3.28 3.16 -2.97
N ASP A 78 -4.56 3.26 -2.66
CA ASP A 78 -5.08 4.07 -1.54
C ASP A 78 -4.51 3.58 -0.20
N LEU A 79 -4.46 2.26 0.03
CA LEU A 79 -3.84 1.69 1.23
C LEU A 79 -2.35 2.07 1.39
N MET A 80 -1.68 2.43 0.30
CA MET A 80 -0.28 2.84 0.31
C MET A 80 -0.08 4.36 0.36
N TRP A 81 -0.99 5.15 -0.22
CA TRP A 81 -0.73 6.57 -0.52
C TRP A 81 -1.86 7.53 -0.13
N ALA A 82 -2.99 7.04 0.39
CA ALA A 82 -4.06 7.93 0.83
C ALA A 82 -3.62 8.70 2.08
N ASP A 83 -3.82 10.02 2.04
CA ASP A 83 -3.58 10.92 3.16
C ASP A 83 -4.90 11.29 3.86
N PRO A 84 -4.89 11.58 5.17
CA PRO A 84 -6.04 12.13 5.85
C PRO A 84 -6.36 13.55 5.35
N THR A 85 -7.64 13.90 5.31
CA THR A 85 -8.09 15.26 4.97
C THR A 85 -7.54 16.29 5.97
N GLN A 86 -7.22 17.49 5.49
CA GLN A 86 -6.76 18.62 6.33
C GLN A 86 -7.85 19.18 7.25
N ASP A 87 -9.11 18.81 7.03
CA ASP A 87 -10.19 19.19 7.94
C ASP A 87 -9.91 18.63 9.33
N LYS A 88 -9.96 19.51 10.33
CA LYS A 88 -9.83 19.11 11.73
C LYS A 88 -11.01 18.21 12.10
N CYS A 89 -10.83 16.90 12.00
CA CYS A 89 -11.68 15.97 12.72
C CYS A 89 -11.55 16.32 14.20
N SER A 90 -12.66 16.75 14.81
CA SER A 90 -12.72 17.18 16.21
C SER A 90 -12.49 16.03 17.21
N ALA A 91 -12.45 14.78 16.74
CA ALA A 91 -12.09 13.58 17.47
C ALA A 91 -11.83 12.43 16.49
N PHE A 92 -11.39 11.27 16.99
CA PHE A 92 -11.50 10.00 16.25
C PHE A 92 -12.97 9.78 15.86
N ALA A 93 -13.29 9.90 14.57
CA ALA A 93 -14.60 9.56 14.07
C ALA A 93 -14.78 8.04 14.16
N MET A 94 -15.93 7.60 14.70
CA MET A 94 -16.27 6.18 14.73
C MET A 94 -16.36 5.69 13.29
N ASN A 95 -15.57 4.68 12.94
CA ASN A 95 -15.65 4.11 11.60
C ASN A 95 -17.02 3.43 11.46
N THR A 96 -17.78 3.80 10.43
CA THR A 96 -19.08 3.18 10.11
C THR A 96 -18.91 1.81 9.46
N VAL A 97 -17.69 1.46 9.06
CA VAL A 97 -17.30 0.15 8.55
C VAL A 97 -16.94 -0.74 9.74
N SER A 98 -17.77 -1.76 9.97
CA SER A 98 -17.50 -2.83 10.92
C SER A 98 -16.34 -3.71 10.40
N PHE A 99 -15.23 -3.79 11.14
CA PHE A 99 -14.07 -4.65 10.83
C PHE A 99 -14.01 -5.90 11.71
#